data_AF-A0A661KB57-F1
#
_entry.id   AF-A0A661KB57-F1
#
_cell.length_a   1.000
_cell.length_b   1.000
_cell.length_c   1.000
_cell.angle_alpha   90.00
_cell.angle_beta   90.00
_cell.angle_gamma   90.00
#
_symmetry.space_group_name_H-M   'P 1'
#
loop_
_entity.id
_entity.type
_entity.pdbx_description
1 polymer ?
#
loop_
_entity_poly.entity_id
_entity_poly.type
_entity_poly.pdbx_seq_one_letter_code
_entity_poly.pdbx_strand_id
1 'polypeptide(L)'
;MKNMKSDKRNKKKLFIRTFGCQMNVYDSETLADLFFLRNILLTDNISEADIVFVNTCSVREKAEQKACSFIGRLQRFKLKKPDLIVAVRGCMGQRMGETLLERFPFVDIVVG
;
A
#
# COMPACT_ATOMS: atom_id res chain seq x y z
N MET A 1 0.08 -0.63 44.65
CA MET A 1 -0.61 0.32 43.74
C MET A 1 -0.28 -0.06 42.30
N LYS A 2 -1.29 -0.03 41.42
CA LYS A 2 -1.36 -0.79 40.16
C LYS A 2 -0.31 -0.37 39.13
N ASN A 3 0.24 -1.38 38.46
CA ASN A 3 1.18 -1.31 37.34
C ASN A 3 0.71 -0.34 36.25
N MET A 4 1.51 0.70 36.00
CA MET A 4 1.43 1.55 34.83
C MET A 4 2.13 0.86 33.66
N LYS A 5 1.58 -0.27 33.18
CA LYS A 5 2.00 -0.86 31.90
C LYS A 5 1.36 -0.03 30.80
N SER A 6 2.09 0.99 30.35
CA SER A 6 1.86 1.70 29.10
C SER A 6 1.64 0.68 28.00
N ASP A 7 0.41 0.58 27.51
CA ASP A 7 0.04 -0.14 26.29
C ASP A 7 0.76 0.53 25.10
N LYS A 8 2.00 0.11 24.83
CA LYS A 8 2.75 0.45 23.62
C LYS A 8 2.07 -0.25 22.43
N ARG A 9 0.88 0.22 22.05
CA ARG A 9 0.33 -0.08 20.72
C ARG A 9 1.23 0.61 19.71
N ASN A 10 2.20 -0.14 19.21
CA ASN A 10 3.10 0.32 18.16
C ASN A 10 2.21 0.78 16.99
N LYS A 11 2.16 2.09 16.74
CA LYS A 11 1.31 2.65 15.68
C LYS A 11 1.66 1.95 14.38
N LYS A 12 0.67 1.40 13.68
CA LYS A 12 0.91 0.73 12.39
C LYS A 12 1.50 1.75 11.41
N LYS A 13 2.36 1.28 10.51
CA LYS A 13 3.05 2.09 9.50
C LYS A 13 2.51 1.83 8.11
N LEU A 14 2.26 2.90 7.36
CA LEU A 14 1.76 2.92 6.00
C LEU A 14 2.86 3.44 5.05
N PHE A 15 3.19 2.64 4.03
CA PHE A 15 4.04 3.07 2.93
C PHE A 15 3.17 3.23 1.67
N ILE A 16 3.17 4.42 1.07
CA ILE A 16 2.42 4.68 -0.16
C ILE A 16 3.40 4.80 -1.33
N ARG A 17 3.16 4.02 -2.39
CA ARG A 17 3.86 4.17 -3.66
C ARG A 17 2.89 4.60 -4.74
N THR A 18 3.13 5.79 -5.29
CA THR A 18 2.28 6.38 -6.34
C THR A 18 2.91 6.16 -7.73
N PHE A 19 2.10 5.68 -8.67
CA PHE A 19 2.44 5.57 -10.10
C PHE A 19 1.37 6.28 -10.95
N GLY A 20 1.67 7.44 -11.51
CA GLY A 20 0.68 8.21 -12.27
C GLY A 20 1.06 9.67 -12.48
N CYS A 21 0.05 10.54 -12.50
CA CYS A 21 0.20 11.99 -12.65
C CYS A 21 0.11 12.73 -11.30
N GLN A 22 0.14 14.06 -11.32
CA GLN A 22 0.05 14.89 -10.12
C GLN A 22 -1.27 14.74 -9.35
N MET A 23 -2.38 14.40 -10.01
CA MET A 23 -3.65 14.15 -9.30
C MET A 23 -3.53 12.97 -8.32
N ASN A 24 -2.75 11.93 -8.66
CA ASN A 24 -2.54 10.81 -7.74
C ASN A 24 -1.66 11.15 -6.54
N VAL A 25 -0.84 12.21 -6.63
CA VAL A 25 -0.08 12.68 -5.47
C VAL A 25 -1.07 13.27 -4.46
N TYR A 26 -2.00 14.11 -4.92
CA TYR A 26 -3.09 14.64 -4.09
C TYR A 26 -4.01 13.55 -3.53
N ASP A 27 -4.35 12.55 -4.34
CA ASP A 27 -5.12 11.39 -3.85
C ASP A 27 -4.36 10.60 -2.78
N SER A 28 -3.04 10.51 -2.89
CA SER A 28 -2.19 9.84 -1.89
C SER A 28 -2.11 10.63 -0.59
N GLU A 29 -2.12 11.97 -0.64
CA GLU A 29 -2.22 12.83 0.56
C GLU A 29 -3.56 12.63 1.27
N THR A 30 -4.67 12.68 0.51
CA THR A 30 -6.00 12.40 1.07
C THR A 30 -6.08 11.01 1.70
N LEU A 31 -5.49 10.01 1.06
CA LEU A 31 -5.42 8.65 1.60
C LEU A 31 -4.63 8.63 2.91
N ALA A 32 -3.46 9.28 2.95
CA ALA A 32 -2.64 9.35 4.15
C ALA A 32 -3.39 9.98 5.33
N ASP A 33 -4.15 11.04 5.09
CA ASP A 33 -4.95 11.70 6.12
C ASP A 33 -6.01 10.75 6.72
N LEU A 34 -6.70 9.98 5.88
CA LEU A 34 -7.68 8.98 6.33
C LEU A 34 -7.04 7.91 7.24
N PHE A 35 -5.83 7.47 6.92
CA PHE A 35 -5.07 6.52 7.74
C PHE A 35 -4.53 7.16 9.03
N PHE A 36 -4.12 8.42 8.97
CA PHE A 36 -3.68 9.18 10.14
C PHE A 36 -4.78 9.28 11.21
N LEU A 37 -6.03 9.54 10.79
CA LEU A 37 -7.21 9.54 11.66
C LEU A 37 -7.46 8.17 12.35
N ARG A 38 -6.86 7.09 11.83
CA ARG A 38 -6.90 5.74 12.42
C ARG A 38 -5.64 5.38 13.22
N ASN A 39 -4.80 6.36 13.58
CA ASN A 39 -3.51 6.18 14.26
C ASN A 39 -2.50 5.34 13.46
N ILE A 40 -2.59 5.37 12.13
CA ILE A 40 -1.63 4.73 11.23
C ILE A 40 -0.70 5.83 10.69
N LEU A 41 0.60 5.66 10.83
CA LEU A 41 1.59 6.68 10.46
C LEU A 41 2.21 6.39 9.10
N LEU A 42 2.49 7.43 8.31
CA LEU A 42 3.29 7.26 7.11
C LEU A 42 4.73 6.86 7.44
N THR A 43 5.32 6.07 6.55
CA THR A 43 6.75 5.75 6.54
C THR A 43 7.28 5.78 5.12
N ASP A 44 8.50 6.27 4.94
CA ASP A 44 9.25 6.17 3.69
C ASP A 44 10.09 4.88 3.61
N ASN A 45 10.15 4.12 4.71
CA ASN A 45 10.82 2.83 4.77
C ASN A 45 9.82 1.69 4.63
N ILE A 46 9.78 1.09 3.44
CA ILE A 46 8.92 -0.06 3.15
C ILE A 46 9.16 -1.26 4.08
N SER A 47 10.38 -1.42 4.61
CA SER A 47 10.72 -2.54 5.50
C SER A 47 10.07 -2.41 6.88
N GLU A 48 9.67 -1.19 7.26
CA GLU A 48 8.98 -0.90 8.52
C GLU A 48 7.46 -0.91 8.36
N ALA A 49 6.96 -0.98 7.12
CA ALA A 49 5.53 -0.87 6.83
C ALA A 49 4.76 -2.09 7.36
N ASP A 50 3.56 -1.84 7.90
CA ASP A 50 2.53 -2.84 8.13
C ASP A 50 1.54 -2.90 6.97
N ILE A 51 1.46 -1.80 6.20
CA ILE A 51 0.59 -1.65 5.03
C ILE A 51 1.40 -1.01 3.90
N VAL A 52 1.38 -1.61 2.72
CA VAL A 52 1.90 -1.04 1.49
C VAL A 52 0.73 -0.76 0.56
N PHE A 53 0.58 0.51 0.18
CA PHE A 53 -0.49 0.96 -0.71
C PHE A 53 0.12 1.39 -2.05
N VAL A 54 -0.24 0.68 -3.11
CA VAL A 54 0.20 0.97 -4.48
C VAL A 54 -0.91 1.77 -5.18
N ASN A 55 -0.77 3.10 -5.17
CA ASN A 55 -1.74 4.00 -5.81
C ASN A 55 -1.38 4.18 -7.30
N THR A 56 -2.30 3.90 -8.21
CA THR A 56 -2.05 3.89 -9.66
C THR A 56 -3.10 4.69 -10.46
N CYS A 57 -2.69 5.37 -11.53
CA CYS A 57 -3.60 5.97 -12.53
C CYS A 57 -3.12 5.63 -13.93
N SER A 58 -2.94 4.34 -14.22
CA SER A 58 -2.34 3.94 -15.50
C SER A 58 -3.35 4.00 -16.65
N VAL A 59 -3.60 5.21 -17.13
CA VAL A 59 -4.00 5.44 -18.54
C VAL A 59 -2.84 5.22 -19.51
N ARG A 60 -1.59 5.13 -18.99
CA ARG A 60 -0.37 4.94 -19.78
C ARG A 60 0.35 3.63 -19.44
N GLU A 61 0.72 2.89 -20.47
CA GLU A 61 1.36 1.57 -20.41
C GLU A 61 2.66 1.56 -19.60
N LYS A 62 3.52 2.57 -19.75
CA LYS A 62 4.81 2.64 -19.02
C LYS A 62 4.64 2.79 -17.50
N ALA A 63 3.58 3.45 -17.04
CA ALA A 63 3.30 3.62 -15.61
C ALA A 63 2.85 2.30 -14.98
N GLU A 64 2.01 1.56 -15.71
CA GLU A 64 1.54 0.22 -15.33
C GLU A 64 2.67 -0.80 -15.27
N GLN A 65 3.57 -0.82 -16.26
CA GLN A 65 4.74 -1.70 -16.23
C GLN A 65 5.61 -1.45 -14.99
N LYS A 66 5.80 -0.18 -14.61
CA LYS A 66 6.51 0.19 -13.37
C LYS A 66 5.76 -0.25 -12.11
N ALA A 67 4.44 -0.07 -12.08
CA ALA A 67 3.60 -0.50 -10.96
C ALA A 67 3.66 -2.02 -10.80
N CYS A 68 3.47 -2.79 -11.87
CA CYS A 68 3.59 -4.25 -11.87
C CYS A 68 4.99 -4.71 -11.42
N SER A 69 6.06 -4.07 -11.91
CA SER A 69 7.43 -4.38 -11.49
C SER A 69 7.66 -4.11 -9.99
N PHE A 70 7.02 -3.07 -9.44
CA PHE A 70 7.08 -2.79 -8.01
C PHE A 70 6.26 -3.79 -7.21
N ILE A 71 5.03 -4.10 -7.63
CA ILE A 71 4.16 -5.09 -6.99
C ILE A 71 4.89 -6.43 -6.90
N GLY A 72 5.49 -6.93 -7.99
CA GLY A 72 6.26 -8.18 -7.97
C GLY A 72 7.41 -8.17 -6.95
N ARG A 73 8.05 -7.02 -6.70
CA ARG A 73 9.08 -6.89 -5.67
C ARG A 73 8.53 -6.95 -4.24
N LEU A 74 7.23 -6.73 -4.02
CA LEU A 74 6.61 -6.79 -2.70
C LEU A 74 6.53 -8.21 -2.15
N GLN A 75 6.56 -9.24 -3.02
CA GLN A 75 6.53 -10.64 -2.59
C GLN A 75 7.61 -10.95 -1.55
N ARG A 76 8.84 -10.45 -1.74
CA ARG A 76 9.94 -10.66 -0.78
C ARG A 76 9.69 -10.02 0.60
N PHE A 77 8.92 -8.94 0.66
CA PHE A 77 8.56 -8.29 1.92
C PHE A 77 7.44 -9.07 2.59
N LYS A 78 6.43 -9.52 1.83
CA LYS A 78 5.37 -10.41 2.32
C LYS A 78 5.92 -11.73 2.87
N LEU A 79 6.93 -12.32 2.21
CA LEU A 79 7.60 -13.54 2.70
C LEU A 79 8.32 -13.32 4.04
N LYS A 80 8.89 -12.14 4.26
CA LYS A 80 9.55 -11.78 5.54
C LYS A 80 8.56 -11.35 6.62
N LYS A 81 7.42 -10.80 6.21
CA LYS A 81 6.36 -10.28 7.07
C LYS A 81 5.00 -10.72 6.50
N PRO A 82 4.53 -11.94 6.82
CA PRO A 82 3.28 -12.48 6.28
C PRO A 82 2.07 -11.59 6.58
N ASP A 83 2.09 -10.87 7.70
CA ASP A 83 1.04 -9.93 8.12
C ASP A 83 1.09 -8.58 7.39
N LEU A 84 2.07 -8.35 6.50
CA LEU A 84 2.15 -7.14 5.68
C LEU A 84 0.94 -7.08 4.74
N ILE A 85 0.13 -6.04 4.83
CA ILE A 85 -1.00 -5.86 3.91
C ILE A 85 -0.50 -5.16 2.63
N VAL A 86 -0.77 -5.75 1.47
CA VAL A 86 -0.49 -5.17 0.15
C VAL A 86 -1.82 -4.82 -0.52
N ALA A 87 -2.06 -3.54 -0.69
CA ALA A 87 -3.25 -3.01 -1.37
C ALA A 87 -2.87 -2.29 -2.67
N VAL A 88 -3.63 -2.53 -3.74
CA VAL A 88 -3.49 -1.82 -5.02
C VAL A 88 -4.76 -1.01 -5.26
N ARG A 89 -4.61 0.28 -5.59
CA ARG A 89 -5.73 1.18 -5.89
C ARG A 89 -5.61 1.89 -7.22
N GLY A 90 -6.75 2.28 -7.75
CA GLY A 90 -6.92 3.29 -8.79
C GLY A 90 -7.12 2.66 -10.15
N CYS A 91 -6.93 3.40 -11.24
CA CYS A 91 -7.38 2.95 -12.57
C CYS A 91 -6.84 1.57 -13.00
N MET A 92 -5.60 1.23 -12.60
CA MET A 92 -5.06 -0.11 -12.87
C MET A 92 -5.80 -1.18 -12.08
N GLY A 93 -6.06 -0.93 -10.79
CA GLY A 93 -6.86 -1.80 -9.93
C GLY A 93 -8.28 -1.99 -10.48
N GLN A 94 -8.92 -0.91 -10.95
CA GLN A 94 -10.24 -0.96 -11.55
C GLN A 94 -10.27 -1.80 -12.83
N ARG A 95 -9.28 -1.62 -13.72
CA ARG A 95 -9.25 -2.27 -15.03
C ARG A 95 -8.77 -3.72 -14.96
N MET A 96 -7.72 -3.98 -14.18
CA MET A 96 -7.14 -5.32 -14.08
C MET A 96 -7.86 -6.19 -13.05
N GLY A 97 -8.41 -5.60 -11.98
CA GLY A 97 -9.22 -6.30 -10.99
C GLY A 97 -8.63 -7.64 -10.54
N GLU A 98 -9.36 -8.72 -10.80
CA GLU A 98 -9.00 -10.10 -10.47
C GLU A 98 -7.70 -10.57 -11.14
N THR A 99 -7.39 -10.10 -12.36
CA THR A 99 -6.14 -10.44 -13.04
C THR A 99 -4.91 -10.01 -12.24
N LEU A 100 -5.00 -8.95 -11.42
CA LEU A 100 -3.91 -8.60 -10.50
C LEU A 100 -3.72 -9.64 -9.39
N LEU A 101 -4.82 -10.18 -8.87
CA LEU A 101 -4.79 -11.22 -7.82
C LEU A 101 -4.27 -12.53 -8.37
N GLU A 102 -4.70 -12.92 -9.58
CA GLU A 102 -4.19 -14.10 -10.28
C GLU A 102 -2.68 -13.99 -10.55
N ARG A 103 -2.23 -12.83 -11.05
CA ARG A 103 -0.83 -12.57 -11.38
C ARG A 103 0.04 -12.40 -10.14
N PHE A 104 -0.50 -11.83 -9.07
CA PHE A 104 0.21 -11.56 -7.82
C PHE A 104 -0.62 -12.08 -6.63
N PRO A 105 -0.61 -13.40 -6.35
CA PRO A 105 -1.46 -14.00 -5.31
C PRO A 105 -1.19 -13.53 -3.87
N PHE A 106 -0.10 -12.79 -3.65
CA PHE A 106 0.24 -12.19 -2.36
C PHE A 106 -0.37 -10.79 -2.15
N VAL A 107 -1.04 -10.23 -3.16
CA VAL A 107 -1.80 -8.98 -3.04
C VAL A 107 -3.09 -9.30 -2.29
N ASP A 108 -3.36 -8.55 -1.22
CA ASP A 108 -4.50 -8.80 -0.34
C ASP A 108 -5.77 -8.09 -0.82
N ILE A 109 -5.61 -6.88 -1.38
CA ILE A 109 -6.73 -5.99 -1.70
C ILE A 109 -6.47 -5.31 -3.03
N VAL A 110 -7.48 -5.32 -3.91
CA VAL A 110 -7.53 -4.49 -5.12
C VAL A 110 -8.78 -3.62 -5.05
N VAL A 111 -8.60 -2.32 -5.21
CA VAL A 111 -9.70 -1.33 -5.20
C VAL A 111 -9.65 -0.49 -6.47
N GLY A 112 -10.74 -0.49 -7.24
CA GLY A 112 -10.90 0.36 -8.41
C GLY A 112 -11.28 1.77 -8.06
#